data_AF-A0A396GJA8-F1
#
_entry.id   AF-A0A396GJA8-F1
#
_cell.length_a   1.000
_cell.length_b   1.000
_cell.length_c   1.000
_cell.angle_alpha   90.00
_cell.angle_beta   90.00
_cell.angle_gamma   90.00
#
_symmetry.space_group_name_H-M   'P 1'
#
loop_
_entity.id
_entity.type
_entity.pdbx_description
1 polymer ?
#
loop_
_entity_poly.entity_id
_entity_poly.type
_entity_poly.pdbx_seq_one_letter_code
_entity_poly.pdbx_strand_id
1 'polypeptide(L)'
;MAKSSSSSSTKPKQTHEVFLSFRGEDTRKTFTSHLNSALRRLDIKTYIDDNLERGDEISQALLKAIDEAKLSVIVFSKNYATSKWCLDEVVKILECRKNKGQIILPVFYEVDPFHVRHQLGSYAEAFVKHEQRFASTMNIVQKWRDALGEAANHSGWDCSINRTEAELVEEIAMDVLQKLNRVYVGDLDHQITKLEQLAQLQLQYYKSIDTYENQVSHEATVQRITELKMKRSIRMLRLTREMLSYMEDSEAYEKLF
;
A
#
# COMPACT_ATOMS: atom_id res chain seq x y z
N MET A 1 -32.24 -36.50 -17.56
CA MET A 1 -32.17 -35.28 -16.73
C MET A 1 -30.71 -34.87 -16.61
N ALA A 2 -30.29 -33.83 -17.33
CA ALA A 2 -28.92 -33.32 -17.27
C ALA A 2 -28.78 -32.35 -16.10
N LYS A 3 -27.86 -32.63 -15.17
CA LYS A 3 -27.49 -31.72 -14.08
C LYS A 3 -26.66 -30.59 -14.68
N SER A 4 -27.23 -29.38 -14.69
CA SER A 4 -26.50 -28.15 -14.95
C SER A 4 -25.57 -27.85 -13.77
N SER A 5 -24.27 -27.92 -14.00
CA SER A 5 -23.26 -27.40 -13.08
C SER A 5 -23.26 -25.87 -13.19
N SER A 6 -23.76 -25.20 -12.16
CA SER A 6 -23.61 -23.76 -12.00
C SER A 6 -22.16 -23.44 -11.69
N SER A 7 -21.40 -22.97 -12.68
CA SER A 7 -20.10 -22.36 -12.44
C SER A 7 -20.30 -21.05 -11.69
N SER A 8 -20.08 -21.06 -10.38
CA SER A 8 -19.98 -19.83 -9.59
C SER A 8 -18.74 -19.09 -10.08
N SER A 9 -18.92 -18.11 -10.97
CA SER A 9 -17.87 -17.17 -11.32
C SER A 9 -17.60 -16.29 -10.10
N THR A 10 -16.66 -16.72 -9.26
CA THR A 10 -16.05 -15.82 -8.28
C THR A 10 -15.32 -14.74 -9.07
N LYS A 11 -15.97 -13.60 -9.28
CA LYS A 11 -15.30 -12.41 -9.82
C LYS A 11 -14.05 -12.19 -8.97
N PRO A 12 -12.85 -12.04 -9.58
CA PRO A 12 -11.65 -11.79 -8.80
C PRO A 12 -11.90 -10.57 -7.92
N LYS A 13 -11.74 -10.72 -6.60
CA LYS A 13 -11.77 -9.60 -5.66
C LYS A 13 -10.80 -8.57 -6.21
N GLN A 14 -11.30 -7.39 -6.59
CA GLN A 14 -10.44 -6.27 -6.96
C GLN A 14 -9.72 -5.80 -5.71
N THR A 15 -8.61 -6.46 -5.39
CA THR A 15 -7.69 -6.05 -4.34
C THR A 15 -6.85 -4.92 -4.92
N HIS A 16 -6.97 -3.73 -4.34
CA HIS A 16 -6.16 -2.59 -4.70
C HIS A 16 -4.78 -2.75 -4.05
N GLU A 17 -3.71 -2.43 -4.77
CA GLU A 17 -2.35 -2.50 -4.26
C GLU A 17 -2.02 -1.23 -3.47
N VAL A 18 -2.53 -0.09 -3.94
CA VAL A 18 -2.27 1.24 -3.40
C VAL A 18 -3.55 1.93 -2.99
N PHE A 19 -3.56 2.54 -1.81
CA PHE A 19 -4.59 3.48 -1.38
C PHE A 19 -4.06 4.92 -1.51
N LEU A 20 -4.81 5.80 -2.17
CA LEU A 20 -4.49 7.23 -2.27
C LEU A 20 -5.36 8.04 -1.32
N SER A 21 -4.77 8.59 -0.26
CA SER A 21 -5.42 9.54 0.65
C SER A 21 -5.03 10.97 0.28
N PHE A 22 -6.01 11.85 0.10
CA PHE A 22 -5.78 13.23 -0.34
C PHE A 22 -6.98 14.13 -0.02
N ARG A 23 -6.75 15.44 0.00
CA ARG A 23 -7.84 16.42 0.08
C ARG A 23 -8.42 16.65 -1.31
N GLY A 24 -9.62 16.13 -1.53
CA GLY A 24 -10.29 16.22 -2.82
C GLY A 24 -10.49 17.65 -3.37
N GLU A 25 -10.71 18.63 -2.50
CA GLU A 25 -10.81 20.05 -2.90
C GLU A 25 -9.48 20.63 -3.37
N ASP A 26 -8.35 20.15 -2.85
CA ASP A 26 -7.03 20.73 -3.14
C ASP A 26 -6.42 20.09 -4.40
N THR A 27 -6.41 18.75 -4.50
CA THR A 27 -5.53 18.06 -5.47
C THR A 27 -6.23 17.10 -6.43
N ARG A 28 -7.56 16.89 -6.32
CA ARG A 28 -8.28 15.84 -7.07
C ARG A 28 -8.07 15.93 -8.58
N LYS A 29 -8.27 17.13 -9.15
CA LYS A 29 -8.26 17.37 -10.61
C LYS A 29 -6.89 17.78 -11.14
N THR A 30 -5.90 17.91 -10.26
CA THR A 30 -4.53 18.34 -10.55
C THR A 30 -3.59 17.20 -10.19
N PHE A 31 -2.68 17.41 -9.24
CA PHE A 31 -1.63 16.49 -8.83
C PHE A 31 -2.09 15.03 -8.64
N THR A 32 -3.17 14.80 -7.87
CA THR A 32 -3.61 13.43 -7.56
C THR A 32 -4.14 12.70 -8.80
N SER A 33 -4.77 13.42 -9.74
CA SER A 33 -5.22 12.83 -11.01
C SER A 33 -4.05 12.35 -11.87
N HIS A 34 -2.97 13.15 -11.92
CA HIS A 34 -1.77 12.85 -12.68
C HIS A 34 -1.00 11.70 -12.03
N LEU A 35 -0.84 11.72 -10.70
CA LEU A 35 -0.23 10.64 -9.94
C LEU A 35 -0.95 9.30 -10.16
N ASN A 36 -2.28 9.32 -10.08
CA ASN A 36 -3.07 8.12 -10.36
C ASN A 36 -2.90 7.61 -11.80
N SER A 37 -2.89 8.53 -12.76
CA SER A 37 -2.65 8.17 -14.16
C SER A 37 -1.29 7.52 -14.35
N ALA A 38 -0.23 8.05 -13.71
CA ALA A 38 1.10 7.47 -13.73
C ALA A 38 1.14 6.07 -13.11
N LEU A 39 0.55 5.89 -11.92
CA LEU A 39 0.45 4.58 -11.27
C LEU A 39 -0.30 3.55 -12.15
N ARG A 40 -1.38 3.97 -12.82
CA ARG A 40 -2.13 3.12 -13.74
C ARG A 40 -1.32 2.76 -15.00
N ARG A 41 -0.52 3.68 -15.55
CA ARG A 41 0.40 3.37 -16.66
C ARG A 41 1.42 2.31 -16.27
N LEU A 42 1.80 2.26 -15.00
CA LEU A 42 2.67 1.22 -14.44
C LEU A 42 1.93 -0.08 -14.09
N ASP A 43 0.64 -0.24 -14.44
CA ASP A 43 -0.21 -1.39 -14.08
C ASP A 43 -0.29 -1.62 -12.55
N ILE A 44 -0.39 -0.53 -11.78
CA ILE A 44 -0.61 -0.56 -10.34
C ILE A 44 -2.09 -0.29 -10.07
N LYS A 45 -2.75 -1.19 -9.34
CA LYS A 45 -4.16 -1.03 -8.98
C LYS A 45 -4.31 -0.06 -7.82
N THR A 46 -4.83 1.12 -8.10
CA THR A 46 -5.07 2.19 -7.11
C THR A 46 -6.53 2.24 -6.69
N TYR A 47 -6.77 2.40 -5.39
CA TYR A 47 -8.05 2.89 -4.87
C TYR A 47 -7.95 4.40 -4.70
N ILE A 48 -8.90 5.13 -5.29
CA ILE A 48 -9.07 6.57 -5.11
C ILE A 48 -10.36 6.81 -4.38
N ASP A 49 -10.28 7.64 -3.34
CA ASP A 49 -11.48 8.15 -2.71
C ASP A 49 -12.03 9.37 -3.48
N ASP A 50 -13.07 9.14 -4.29
CA ASP A 50 -13.75 10.16 -5.12
C ASP A 50 -14.71 11.05 -4.30
N ASN A 51 -14.24 11.50 -3.13
CA ASN A 51 -14.86 12.31 -2.06
C ASN A 51 -15.63 13.59 -2.50
N LEU A 52 -16.68 13.49 -3.32
CA LEU A 52 -17.51 14.66 -3.67
C LEU A 52 -18.70 14.82 -2.71
N GLU A 53 -19.31 13.75 -2.21
CA GLU A 53 -20.59 13.84 -1.47
C GLU A 53 -20.81 12.69 -0.46
N ARG A 54 -20.03 12.60 0.62
CA ARG A 54 -20.36 11.67 1.72
C ARG A 54 -20.41 12.38 3.06
N GLY A 55 -21.37 11.98 3.90
CA GLY A 55 -21.62 12.52 5.23
C GLY A 55 -20.54 12.19 6.26
N ASP A 56 -20.85 12.29 7.55
CA ASP A 56 -19.85 12.30 8.64
C ASP A 56 -19.15 10.95 8.96
N GLU A 57 -19.46 9.84 8.26
CA GLU A 57 -18.99 8.47 8.58
C GLU A 57 -18.24 7.75 7.45
N ILE A 58 -17.02 7.26 7.74
CA ILE A 58 -16.21 6.44 6.81
C ILE A 58 -16.98 5.21 6.36
N SER A 59 -17.15 5.07 5.04
CA SER A 59 -17.83 3.89 4.49
C SER A 59 -17.03 2.60 4.73
N GLN A 60 -17.73 1.48 4.99
CA GLN A 60 -17.09 0.17 5.16
C GLN A 60 -16.24 -0.25 3.94
N ALA A 61 -16.62 0.18 2.74
CA ALA A 61 -15.85 -0.05 1.52
C ALA A 61 -14.50 0.66 1.56
N LEU A 62 -14.45 1.87 2.10
CA LEU A 62 -13.22 2.65 2.23
C LEU A 62 -12.28 2.04 3.29
N LEU A 63 -12.82 1.70 4.47
CA LEU A 63 -12.04 1.00 5.51
C LEU A 63 -11.41 -0.28 4.97
N LYS A 64 -12.19 -1.05 4.19
CA LYS A 64 -11.71 -2.26 3.54
C LYS A 64 -10.63 -1.97 2.49
N ALA A 65 -10.75 -0.92 1.71
CA ALA A 65 -9.75 -0.54 0.73
C ALA A 65 -8.40 -0.18 1.40
N ILE A 66 -8.44 0.59 2.50
CA ILE A 66 -7.25 0.90 3.30
C ILE A 66 -6.64 -0.40 3.86
N ASP A 67 -7.49 -1.28 4.37
CA ASP A 67 -7.09 -2.53 5.03
C ASP A 67 -6.51 -3.60 4.08
N GLU A 68 -6.94 -3.60 2.81
CA GLU A 68 -6.45 -4.51 1.76
C GLU A 68 -5.21 -3.98 1.03
N ALA A 69 -4.96 -2.66 1.05
CA ALA A 69 -3.83 -2.06 0.35
C ALA A 69 -2.49 -2.42 1.01
N LYS A 70 -1.47 -2.70 0.19
CA LYS A 70 -0.09 -2.96 0.65
C LYS A 70 0.69 -1.67 0.90
N LEU A 71 0.30 -0.59 0.22
CA LEU A 71 0.93 0.72 0.33
C LEU A 71 -0.15 1.81 0.35
N SER A 72 0.01 2.80 1.23
CA SER A 72 -0.81 4.01 1.26
C SER A 72 0.04 5.22 0.91
N VAL A 73 -0.36 5.98 -0.11
CA VAL A 73 0.22 7.29 -0.41
C VAL A 73 -0.69 8.35 0.20
N ILE A 74 -0.12 9.22 1.05
CA ILE A 74 -0.84 10.31 1.70
C ILE A 74 -0.36 11.62 1.11
N VAL A 75 -1.20 12.25 0.30
CA VAL A 75 -0.93 13.57 -0.29
C VAL A 75 -1.39 14.65 0.69
N PHE A 76 -0.47 15.07 1.55
CA PHE A 76 -0.67 16.21 2.43
C PHE A 76 -0.67 17.50 1.62
N SER A 77 -1.77 18.23 1.69
CA SER A 77 -1.96 19.54 1.06
C SER A 77 -2.31 20.59 2.11
N LYS A 78 -2.40 21.86 1.70
CA LYS A 78 -2.68 22.98 2.61
C LYS A 78 -3.92 22.79 3.49
N ASN A 79 -5.02 22.26 2.93
CA ASN A 79 -6.30 22.13 3.64
C ASN A 79 -6.60 20.68 4.07
N TYR A 80 -5.63 19.76 3.99
CA TYR A 80 -5.84 18.35 4.31
C TYR A 80 -6.46 18.14 5.69
N ALA A 81 -5.90 18.79 6.72
CA ALA A 81 -6.38 18.65 8.09
C ALA A 81 -7.75 19.28 8.36
N THR A 82 -8.34 20.05 7.42
CA THR A 82 -9.71 20.58 7.60
C THR A 82 -10.76 19.49 7.50
N SER A 83 -10.44 18.38 6.82
CA SER A 83 -11.32 17.25 6.59
C SER A 83 -11.19 16.22 7.71
N LYS A 84 -12.23 16.09 8.55
CA LYS A 84 -12.36 14.99 9.52
C LYS A 84 -12.06 13.64 8.88
N TRP A 85 -12.59 13.43 7.67
CA TRP A 85 -12.44 12.19 6.94
C TRP A 85 -10.98 11.88 6.60
N CYS A 86 -10.24 12.87 6.09
CA CYS A 86 -8.81 12.70 5.80
C CYS A 86 -8.04 12.36 7.08
N LEU A 87 -8.38 12.97 8.22
CA LEU A 87 -7.75 12.66 9.50
C LEU A 87 -8.06 11.23 9.98
N ASP A 88 -9.31 10.78 9.84
CA ASP A 88 -9.71 9.42 10.18
C ASP A 88 -9.07 8.36 9.24
N GLU A 89 -8.85 8.70 7.96
CA GLU A 89 -8.08 7.86 7.03
C GLU A 89 -6.64 7.64 7.51
N VAL A 90 -5.92 8.70 7.91
CA VAL A 90 -4.54 8.59 8.41
C VAL A 90 -4.48 7.69 9.65
N VAL A 91 -5.44 7.86 10.56
CA VAL A 91 -5.57 6.98 11.73
C VAL A 91 -5.72 5.52 11.33
N LYS A 92 -6.58 5.23 10.33
CA LYS A 92 -6.79 3.86 9.87
C LYS A 92 -5.56 3.30 9.15
N ILE A 93 -4.89 4.10 8.34
CA ILE A 93 -3.66 3.71 7.65
C ILE A 93 -2.58 3.31 8.67
N LEU A 94 -2.39 4.08 9.74
CA LEU A 94 -1.42 3.75 10.79
C LEU A 94 -1.77 2.48 11.55
N GLU A 95 -3.05 2.23 11.81
CA GLU A 95 -3.52 0.96 12.37
C GLU A 95 -3.18 -0.22 11.45
N CYS A 96 -3.44 -0.09 10.14
CA CYS A 96 -3.13 -1.10 9.15
C CYS A 96 -1.61 -1.31 9.00
N ARG A 97 -0.80 -0.26 9.07
CA ARG A 97 0.66 -0.36 9.16
C ARG A 97 1.08 -1.20 10.36
N LYS A 98 0.61 -0.88 11.55
CA LYS A 98 0.97 -1.59 12.79
C LYS A 98 0.59 -3.07 12.74
N ASN A 99 -0.59 -3.37 12.20
CA ASN A 99 -1.15 -4.72 12.25
C ASN A 99 -0.70 -5.61 11.06
N LYS A 100 -0.36 -5.02 9.91
CA LYS A 100 -0.13 -5.75 8.66
C LYS A 100 1.15 -5.36 7.92
N GLY A 101 1.93 -4.43 8.44
CA GLY A 101 3.15 -3.94 7.78
C GLY A 101 2.88 -3.13 6.52
N GLN A 102 1.71 -2.49 6.40
CA GLN A 102 1.41 -1.60 5.27
C GLN A 102 2.46 -0.48 5.17
N ILE A 103 2.93 -0.22 3.95
CA ILE A 103 3.88 0.86 3.68
C ILE A 103 3.15 2.20 3.66
N ILE A 104 3.73 3.21 4.29
CA ILE A 104 3.22 4.60 4.24
C ILE A 104 4.22 5.44 3.45
N LEU A 105 3.72 6.16 2.45
CA LEU A 105 4.48 7.12 1.66
C LEU A 105 3.82 8.51 1.77
N PRO A 106 4.32 9.41 2.63
CA PRO A 106 3.83 10.78 2.67
C PRO A 106 4.34 11.58 1.47
N VAL A 107 3.47 12.40 0.89
CA VAL A 107 3.79 13.35 -0.19
C VAL A 107 3.31 14.72 0.28
N PHE A 108 4.23 15.65 0.44
CA PHE A 108 3.99 17.01 0.91
C PHE A 108 3.82 17.94 -0.29
N TYR A 109 2.56 18.13 -0.71
CA TYR A 109 2.19 18.93 -1.87
C TYR A 109 1.89 20.38 -1.46
N GLU A 110 2.79 21.30 -1.82
CA GLU A 110 2.69 22.73 -1.49
C GLU A 110 2.48 23.01 0.02
N VAL A 111 3.04 22.15 0.86
CA VAL A 111 3.00 22.27 2.33
C VAL A 111 4.36 21.89 2.92
N ASP A 112 4.79 22.62 3.94
CA ASP A 112 5.99 22.29 4.69
C ASP A 112 5.75 21.00 5.52
N PRO A 113 6.58 19.94 5.36
CA PRO A 113 6.50 18.74 6.20
C PRO A 113 6.50 19.03 7.70
N PHE A 114 7.21 20.07 8.15
CA PHE A 114 7.26 20.52 9.54
C PHE A 114 5.89 21.01 10.03
N HIS A 115 5.13 21.72 9.19
CA HIS A 115 3.78 22.15 9.51
C HIS A 115 2.82 20.97 9.66
N VAL A 116 2.97 19.92 8.85
CA VAL A 116 2.14 18.70 8.99
C VAL A 116 2.48 17.97 10.29
N ARG A 117 3.77 17.77 10.56
CA ARG A 117 4.29 17.02 11.71
C ARG A 117 3.94 17.64 13.05
N HIS A 118 4.00 18.97 13.13
CA HIS A 118 3.75 19.72 14.37
C HIS A 118 2.41 20.46 14.36
N GLN A 119 1.58 20.24 13.33
CA GLN A 119 0.28 20.86 13.13
C GLN A 119 0.33 22.40 13.27
N LEU A 120 1.20 23.04 12.49
CA LEU A 120 1.40 24.49 12.44
C LEU A 120 0.77 25.10 11.18
N GLY A 121 0.74 26.43 11.09
CA GLY A 121 0.16 27.14 9.94
C GLY A 121 -1.31 26.77 9.72
N SER A 122 -1.68 26.42 8.49
CA SER A 122 -3.07 26.03 8.15
C SER A 122 -3.56 24.80 8.94
N TYR A 123 -2.66 23.93 9.38
CA TYR A 123 -3.01 22.77 10.20
C TYR A 123 -3.41 23.21 11.60
N ALA A 124 -2.71 24.18 12.20
CA ALA A 124 -3.09 24.73 13.51
C ALA A 124 -4.51 25.30 13.49
N GLU A 125 -4.83 26.10 12.47
CA GLU A 125 -6.17 26.68 12.29
C GLU A 125 -7.24 25.60 12.12
N ALA A 126 -6.94 24.53 11.37
CA ALA A 126 -7.85 23.40 11.21
C ALA A 126 -8.13 22.70 12.55
N PHE A 127 -7.09 22.48 13.36
CA PHE A 127 -7.24 21.82 14.66
C PHE A 127 -7.99 22.67 15.68
N VAL A 128 -7.85 24.00 15.69
CA VAL A 128 -8.67 24.88 16.54
C VAL A 128 -10.16 24.68 16.24
N LYS A 129 -10.54 24.56 14.96
CA LYS A 129 -11.94 24.30 14.56
C LYS A 129 -12.41 22.91 15.00
N HIS A 130 -11.55 21.90 14.89
CA HIS A 130 -11.86 20.55 15.36
C HIS A 130 -12.01 20.48 16.88
N GLU A 131 -11.17 21.16 17.65
CA GLU A 131 -11.27 21.24 19.11
C GLU A 131 -12.60 21.87 19.54
N GLN A 132 -13.03 22.93 18.84
CA GLN A 132 -14.35 23.53 19.07
C GLN A 132 -15.49 22.58 18.72
N ARG A 133 -15.42 21.92 17.55
CA ARG A 133 -16.49 21.01 17.07
C ARG A 133 -16.58 19.72 17.89
N PHE A 134 -15.45 19.21 18.38
CA PHE A 134 -15.33 17.95 19.11
C PHE A 134 -14.97 18.18 20.58
N ALA A 135 -15.44 19.27 21.18
CA ALA A 135 -15.10 19.65 22.55
C ALA A 135 -15.47 18.57 23.60
N SER A 136 -16.53 17.80 23.34
CA SER A 136 -16.94 16.66 24.19
C SER A 136 -16.07 15.41 24.02
N THR A 137 -15.21 15.37 23.00
CA THR A 137 -14.50 14.16 22.56
C THR A 137 -13.05 14.49 22.15
N MET A 138 -12.36 15.25 22.99
CA MET A 138 -10.99 15.74 22.74
C MET A 138 -9.97 14.63 22.50
N ASN A 139 -10.20 13.42 23.00
CA ASN A 139 -9.34 12.26 22.74
C ASN A 139 -9.26 11.91 21.26
N ILE A 140 -10.32 12.15 20.48
CA ILE A 140 -10.30 11.93 19.02
C ILE A 140 -9.39 12.96 18.35
N VAL A 141 -9.48 14.22 18.76
CA VAL A 141 -8.62 15.28 18.22
C VAL A 141 -7.16 15.01 18.51
N GLN A 142 -6.83 14.57 19.73
CA GLN A 142 -5.47 14.17 20.08
C GLN A 142 -4.99 12.99 19.22
N LYS A 143 -5.85 11.99 18.99
CA LYS A 143 -5.54 10.86 18.10
C LYS A 143 -5.20 11.31 16.69
N TRP A 144 -5.90 12.32 16.16
CA TRP A 144 -5.57 12.90 14.85
C TRP A 144 -4.24 13.64 14.85
N ARG A 145 -3.90 14.38 15.90
CA ARG A 145 -2.59 15.04 16.04
C ARG A 145 -1.46 14.02 16.04
N ASP A 146 -1.58 12.99 16.86
CA ASP A 146 -0.59 11.92 16.97
C ASP A 146 -0.43 11.20 15.63
N ALA A 147 -1.54 10.90 14.95
CA ALA A 147 -1.55 10.24 13.66
C ALA A 147 -0.86 11.07 12.56
N LEU A 148 -1.14 12.37 12.48
CA LEU A 148 -0.44 13.24 11.51
C LEU A 148 1.06 13.34 11.83
N GLY A 149 1.41 13.48 13.11
CA GLY A 149 2.80 13.48 13.56
C GLY A 149 3.54 12.21 13.13
N GLU A 150 2.96 11.04 13.40
CA GLU A 150 3.54 9.75 13.03
C GLU A 150 3.63 9.59 11.50
N ALA A 151 2.56 9.87 10.77
CA ALA A 151 2.54 9.73 9.30
C ALA A 151 3.55 10.66 8.61
N ALA A 152 3.71 11.90 9.10
CA ALA A 152 4.68 12.87 8.56
C ALA A 152 6.13 12.63 9.02
N ASN A 153 6.36 11.67 9.93
CA ASN A 153 7.70 11.21 10.30
C ASN A 153 8.25 10.13 9.35
N HIS A 154 7.42 9.58 8.48
CA HIS A 154 7.87 8.66 7.44
C HIS A 154 8.68 9.37 6.35
N SER A 155 9.68 8.68 5.80
CA SER A 155 10.40 9.14 4.61
C SER A 155 9.43 9.28 3.43
N GLY A 156 9.45 10.44 2.79
CA GLY A 156 8.51 10.78 1.73
C GLY A 156 9.02 11.86 0.80
N TRP A 157 8.10 12.45 0.05
CA TRP A 157 8.39 13.38 -1.02
C TRP A 157 7.98 14.79 -0.65
N ASP A 158 8.92 15.73 -0.71
CA ASP A 158 8.63 17.16 -0.59
C ASP A 158 8.54 17.77 -2.00
N CYS A 159 7.32 18.14 -2.40
CA CYS A 159 7.05 18.72 -3.71
C CYS A 159 7.34 20.22 -3.79
N SER A 160 7.74 20.87 -2.70
CA SER A 160 8.10 22.29 -2.68
C SER A 160 9.49 22.59 -3.27
N ILE A 161 10.27 21.54 -3.56
CA ILE A 161 11.58 21.64 -4.21
C ILE A 161 11.40 22.03 -5.68
N ASN A 162 12.30 22.87 -6.22
CA ASN A 162 12.31 23.37 -7.61
C ASN A 162 12.34 22.25 -8.68
N ARG A 163 11.22 21.56 -8.87
CA ARG A 163 11.00 20.48 -9.83
C ARG A 163 9.63 20.66 -10.47
N THR A 164 9.45 20.12 -11.66
CA THR A 164 8.14 20.15 -12.31
C THR A 164 7.21 19.09 -11.70
N GLU A 165 5.90 19.37 -11.71
CA GLU A 165 4.91 18.39 -11.25
C GLU A 165 4.99 17.07 -12.03
N ALA A 166 5.29 17.14 -13.33
CA ALA A 166 5.44 15.96 -14.18
C ALA A 166 6.58 15.05 -13.71
N GLU A 167 7.75 15.63 -13.40
CA GLU A 167 8.90 14.89 -12.87
C GLU A 167 8.55 14.25 -11.51
N LEU A 168 7.96 15.02 -10.61
CA LEU A 168 7.55 14.53 -9.28
C LEU A 168 6.57 13.36 -9.40
N VAL A 169 5.57 13.46 -10.27
CA VAL A 169 4.57 12.41 -10.48
C VAL A 169 5.21 11.12 -10.99
N GLU A 170 6.13 11.19 -11.96
CA GLU A 170 6.80 9.99 -12.49
C GLU A 170 7.73 9.36 -11.45
N GLU A 171 8.51 10.17 -10.74
CA GLU A 171 9.42 9.67 -9.70
C GLU A 171 8.66 9.03 -8.53
N ILE A 172 7.57 9.65 -8.06
CA ILE A 172 6.73 9.08 -7.00
C ILE A 172 6.09 7.78 -7.49
N ALA A 173 5.58 7.73 -8.73
CA ALA A 173 4.99 6.51 -9.27
C ALA A 173 6.01 5.37 -9.35
N MET A 174 7.25 5.68 -9.73
CA MET A 174 8.34 4.71 -9.79
C MET A 174 8.79 4.25 -8.40
N ASP A 175 8.85 5.15 -7.42
CA ASP A 175 9.13 4.81 -6.01
C ASP A 175 8.05 3.88 -5.45
N VAL A 176 6.77 4.17 -5.70
CA VAL A 176 5.65 3.29 -5.33
C VAL A 176 5.80 1.91 -5.96
N LEU A 177 6.13 1.84 -7.26
CA LEU A 177 6.39 0.56 -7.94
C LEU A 177 7.52 -0.22 -7.26
N GLN A 178 8.63 0.44 -6.94
CA GLN A 178 9.78 -0.18 -6.29
C GLN A 178 9.41 -0.73 -4.91
N LYS A 179 8.75 0.08 -4.08
CA LYS A 179 8.33 -0.31 -2.73
C LYS A 179 7.35 -1.49 -2.77
N LEU A 180 6.37 -1.48 -3.68
CA LEU A 180 5.46 -2.61 -3.87
C LEU A 180 6.22 -3.87 -4.31
N ASN A 181 7.12 -3.75 -5.27
CA ASN A 181 7.86 -4.90 -5.81
C ASN A 181 8.72 -5.57 -4.74
N ARG A 182 9.38 -4.79 -3.87
CA ARG A 182 10.13 -5.32 -2.74
C ARG A 182 9.25 -6.18 -1.83
N VAL A 183 8.06 -5.69 -1.45
CA VAL A 183 7.12 -6.46 -0.63
C VAL A 183 6.64 -7.72 -1.34
N TYR A 184 6.23 -7.61 -2.60
CA TYR A 184 5.72 -8.76 -3.36
C TYR A 184 6.79 -9.83 -3.59
N VAL A 185 8.02 -9.44 -3.90
CA VAL A 185 9.13 -10.36 -4.11
C VAL A 185 9.48 -11.05 -2.79
N GLY A 186 9.56 -10.33 -1.68
CA GLY A 186 9.76 -10.92 -0.35
C GLY A 186 8.64 -11.91 0.04
N ASP A 187 7.37 -11.54 -0.17
CA ASP A 187 6.21 -12.42 0.07
C ASP A 187 6.27 -13.71 -0.79
N LEU A 188 6.74 -13.61 -2.03
CA LEU A 188 6.89 -14.74 -2.95
C LEU A 188 8.09 -15.61 -2.57
N ASP A 189 9.22 -15.02 -2.23
CA ASP A 189 10.43 -15.72 -1.83
C ASP A 189 10.20 -16.53 -0.55
N HIS A 190 9.54 -15.95 0.44
CA HIS A 190 9.14 -16.66 1.64
C HIS A 190 8.25 -17.89 1.34
N GLN A 191 7.28 -17.74 0.44
CA GLN A 191 6.41 -18.85 0.02
C GLN A 191 7.17 -19.93 -0.75
N ILE A 192 8.07 -19.54 -1.66
CA ILE A 192 8.91 -20.45 -2.43
C ILE A 192 9.79 -21.26 -1.47
N THR A 193 10.50 -20.63 -0.55
CA THR A 193 11.36 -21.31 0.43
C THR A 193 10.57 -22.31 1.27
N LYS A 194 9.38 -21.93 1.76
CA LYS A 194 8.54 -22.83 2.56
C LYS A 194 8.09 -24.06 1.76
N LEU A 195 7.73 -23.88 0.49
CA LEU A 195 7.31 -24.99 -0.38
C LEU A 195 8.48 -25.86 -0.82
N GLU A 196 9.67 -25.28 -1.03
CA GLU A 196 10.89 -26.04 -1.31
C GLU A 196 11.26 -26.94 -0.13
N GLN A 197 11.15 -26.45 1.10
CA GLN A 197 11.32 -27.27 2.31
C GLN A 197 10.28 -28.39 2.39
N LEU A 198 9.00 -28.10 2.08
CA LEU A 198 7.96 -29.12 2.02
C LEU A 198 8.26 -30.20 0.97
N ALA A 199 8.70 -29.81 -0.22
CA ALA A 199 9.06 -30.73 -1.29
C ALA A 199 10.22 -31.65 -0.88
N GLN A 200 11.22 -31.13 -0.15
CA GLN A 200 12.32 -31.93 0.39
C GLN A 200 11.83 -32.95 1.44
N LEU A 201 10.97 -32.53 2.37
CA LEU A 201 10.41 -33.42 3.39
C LEU A 201 9.54 -34.52 2.77
N GLN A 202 8.72 -34.18 1.77
CA GLN A 202 7.95 -35.13 0.97
C GLN A 202 8.86 -36.19 0.36
N LEU A 203 9.96 -35.78 -0.29
CA LEU A 203 10.89 -36.69 -0.93
C LEU A 203 11.62 -37.61 0.08
N GLN A 204 11.88 -37.13 1.29
CA GLN A 204 12.41 -37.96 2.38
C GLN A 204 11.38 -39.00 2.86
N TYR A 205 10.12 -38.58 3.04
CA TYR A 205 9.04 -39.45 3.51
C TYR A 205 8.65 -40.50 2.46
N TYR A 206 8.53 -40.14 1.18
CA TYR A 206 8.09 -41.04 0.11
C TYR A 206 9.10 -42.14 -0.22
N LYS A 207 10.39 -41.93 0.07
CA LYS A 207 11.39 -43.02 0.05
C LYS A 207 11.04 -44.17 0.99
N SER A 208 10.28 -43.91 2.05
CA SER A 208 9.85 -44.93 3.02
C SER A 208 8.49 -45.55 2.71
N ILE A 209 7.63 -44.86 1.94
CA ILE A 209 6.29 -45.29 1.54
C ILE A 209 5.98 -44.73 0.15
N ASP A 210 6.33 -45.48 -0.89
CA ASP A 210 6.13 -45.08 -2.29
C ASP A 210 4.71 -45.45 -2.76
N THR A 211 3.82 -44.46 -2.77
CA THR A 211 2.45 -44.60 -3.28
C THR A 211 2.20 -43.60 -4.40
N TYR A 212 1.28 -43.92 -5.31
CA TYR A 212 0.87 -43.01 -6.38
C TYR A 212 0.34 -41.67 -5.83
N GLU A 213 -0.43 -41.69 -4.75
CA GLU A 213 -0.94 -40.46 -4.11
C GLU A 213 0.18 -39.55 -3.60
N ASN A 214 1.23 -40.14 -3.03
CA ASN A 214 2.41 -39.43 -2.57
C ASN A 214 3.15 -38.76 -3.73
N GLN A 215 3.32 -39.47 -4.85
CA GLN A 215 3.94 -38.92 -6.07
C GLN A 215 3.13 -37.74 -6.63
N VAL A 216 1.81 -37.88 -6.77
CA VAL A 216 0.94 -36.79 -7.25
C VAL A 216 0.99 -35.57 -6.32
N SER A 217 1.02 -35.79 -5.00
CA SER A 217 1.16 -34.70 -4.02
C SER A 217 2.51 -33.96 -4.15
N HIS A 218 3.60 -34.70 -4.40
CA HIS A 218 4.91 -34.10 -4.65
C HIS A 218 4.89 -33.23 -5.91
N GLU A 219 4.40 -33.78 -7.02
CA GLU A 219 4.36 -33.11 -8.31
C GLU A 219 3.54 -31.83 -8.23
N ALA A 220 2.40 -31.85 -7.53
CA ALA A 220 1.59 -30.65 -7.29
C ALA A 220 2.37 -29.56 -6.51
N THR A 221 3.19 -29.96 -5.54
CA THR A 221 4.04 -29.05 -4.75
C THR A 221 5.12 -28.42 -5.64
N VAL A 222 5.80 -29.22 -6.47
CA VAL A 222 6.83 -28.77 -7.41
C VAL A 222 6.24 -27.85 -8.49
N GLN A 223 5.07 -28.20 -9.02
CA GLN A 223 4.35 -27.35 -9.97
C GLN A 223 4.03 -25.99 -9.34
N ARG A 224 3.57 -25.97 -8.09
CA ARG A 224 3.29 -24.72 -7.38
C ARG A 224 4.54 -23.86 -7.17
N ILE A 225 5.67 -24.45 -6.82
CA ILE A 225 6.96 -23.74 -6.72
C ILE A 225 7.30 -23.08 -8.06
N THR A 226 7.13 -23.81 -9.16
CA THR A 226 7.40 -23.31 -10.52
C THR A 226 6.53 -22.11 -10.86
N GLU A 227 5.23 -22.18 -10.58
CA GLU A 227 4.31 -21.04 -10.76
C GLU A 227 4.73 -19.81 -9.97
N LEU A 228 5.13 -19.98 -8.70
CA LEU A 228 5.55 -18.86 -7.86
C LEU A 228 6.86 -18.24 -8.35
N LYS A 229 7.83 -19.06 -8.77
CA LYS A 229 9.07 -18.58 -9.39
C LYS A 229 8.79 -17.79 -10.67
N MET A 230 7.86 -18.24 -11.50
CA MET A 230 7.45 -17.51 -12.70
C MET A 230 6.80 -16.16 -12.35
N LYS A 231 5.88 -16.14 -11.37
CA LYS A 231 5.25 -14.89 -10.89
C LYS A 231 6.27 -13.90 -10.36
N ARG A 232 7.25 -14.39 -9.60
CA ARG A 232 8.37 -13.58 -9.10
C ARG A 232 9.15 -12.97 -10.26
N SER A 233 9.55 -13.77 -11.24
CA SER A 233 10.27 -13.28 -12.42
C SER A 233 9.48 -12.22 -13.19
N ILE A 234 8.18 -12.43 -13.41
CA ILE A 234 7.32 -11.44 -14.07
C ILE A 234 7.29 -10.13 -13.29
N ARG A 235 7.22 -10.17 -11.95
CA ARG A 235 7.22 -8.96 -11.13
C ARG A 235 8.56 -8.21 -11.23
N MET A 236 9.67 -8.94 -11.25
CA MET A 236 11.01 -8.35 -11.41
C MET A 236 11.21 -7.68 -12.78
N LEU A 237 10.57 -8.19 -13.85
CA LEU A 237 10.63 -7.57 -15.18
C LEU A 237 9.96 -6.18 -15.25
N ARG A 238 9.16 -5.79 -14.24
CA ARG A 238 8.58 -4.43 -14.15
C ARG A 238 9.60 -3.40 -13.68
N LEU A 239 10.76 -3.82 -13.18
CA LEU A 239 11.81 -2.94 -12.67
C LEU A 239 12.86 -2.66 -13.74
N THR A 240 13.43 -1.46 -13.70
CA THR A 240 14.61 -1.15 -14.51
C THR A 240 15.85 -1.84 -13.95
N ARG A 241 16.90 -1.96 -14.76
CA ARG A 241 18.18 -2.57 -14.35
C ARG A 241 18.79 -1.89 -13.11
N GLU A 242 18.67 -0.58 -13.01
CA GLU A 242 19.14 0.20 -11.85
C GLU A 242 18.29 -0.07 -10.60
N MET A 243 16.97 -0.20 -10.73
CA MET A 243 16.11 -0.54 -9.60
C MET A 243 16.38 -1.93 -9.04
N LEU A 244 16.80 -2.86 -9.91
CA LEU A 244 17.14 -4.23 -9.54
C LEU A 244 18.42 -4.30 -8.69
N SER A 245 19.47 -3.53 -9.01
CA SER A 245 20.71 -3.54 -8.22
C SER A 245 20.48 -3.06 -6.79
N TYR A 246 19.63 -2.06 -6.58
CA TYR A 246 19.26 -1.59 -5.23
C TYR A 246 18.44 -2.62 -4.42
N MET A 247 17.83 -3.62 -5.06
CA MET A 247 17.14 -4.70 -4.34
C MET A 247 18.11 -5.79 -3.88
N GLU A 248 19.09 -6.12 -4.72
CA GLU A 248 20.17 -7.08 -4.38
C GLU A 248 21.01 -6.57 -3.20
N ASP A 249 21.29 -5.26 -3.15
CA ASP A 249 22.03 -4.65 -2.04
C ASP A 249 21.21 -4.58 -0.73
N SER A 250 19.88 -4.44 -0.82
CA SER A 250 19.00 -4.38 0.36
C SER A 250 18.91 -5.73 1.08
N GLU A 251 18.92 -6.85 0.34
CA GLU A 251 18.98 -8.20 0.92
C GLU A 251 20.31 -8.48 1.65
N ALA A 252 21.39 -7.79 1.26
CA ALA A 252 22.68 -7.89 1.96
C ALA A 252 22.67 -7.11 3.29
N TYR A 253 21.93 -6.01 3.37
CA TYR A 253 21.79 -5.21 4.60
C TYR A 253 20.85 -5.83 5.64
N GLU A 254 19.79 -6.53 5.22
CA GLU A 254 18.88 -7.23 6.14
C GLU A 254 19.51 -8.48 6.79
N LYS A 255 20.64 -8.98 6.29
CA LYS A 255 21.41 -10.07 6.92
C LYS A 255 22.38 -9.60 8.02
N LEU A 256 22.44 -8.30 8.30
CA LEU A 256 23.35 -7.70 9.28
C LEU A 256 22.66 -7.24 10.58
N PHE A 257 21.39 -7.57 10.78
CA PHE A 257 20.65 -7.31 12.04
C PHE A 257 19.88 -8.54 12.50
#